data_AF-A0A383EM37-F1
#
_entry.id   AF-A0A383EM37-F1
#
_cell.length_a   1.000
_cell.length_b   1.000
_cell.length_c   1.000
_cell.angle_alpha   90.00
_cell.angle_beta   90.00
_cell.angle_gamma   90.00
#
_symmetry.space_group_name_H-M   'P 1'
#
loop_
_entity.id
_entity.type
_entity.pdbx_description
1 polymer ?
#
loop_
_entity_poly.entity_id
_entity_poly.type
_entity_poly.pdbx_seq_one_letter_code
_entity_poly.pdbx_strand_id
1 'polypeptide(L)'
;MIPPIFIGLIMLSGPQAIVLILVLVVNQQAWGAVVEPQLAGQRLDISPIVLLLLVAFWGWAWGVMGMVLGVPLAVIMKIALESDPRTRPIALLLSQDPKPVEEE
;
A
#
# COMPACT_ATOMS: atom_id res chain seq x y z
N MET A 1 -1.52 15.23 11.49
CA MET A 1 -0.22 15.93 11.64
C MET A 1 -0.36 17.32 12.26
N ILE A 2 -1.22 18.21 11.75
CA ILE A 2 -1.29 19.61 12.21
C ILE A 2 -1.86 19.76 13.65
N PRO A 3 -2.94 19.08 14.07
CA PRO A 3 -3.58 19.40 15.36
C PRO A 3 -2.71 19.15 16.62
N PRO A 4 -2.03 17.99 16.80
CA PRO A 4 -1.32 17.68 18.05
C PRO A 4 -0.04 18.51 18.24
N ILE A 5 0.68 18.80 17.15
CA ILE A 5 1.92 19.57 17.19
C ILE A 5 1.61 21.03 17.53
N PHE A 6 0.57 21.60 16.92
CA PHE A 6 0.14 22.97 17.24
C PHE A 6 -0.35 23.10 18.68
N ILE A 7 -1.13 22.13 19.18
CA ILE A 7 -1.58 22.12 20.58
C ILE A 7 -0.38 22.00 21.53
N GLY A 8 0.58 21.12 21.22
CA GLY A 8 1.80 20.94 22.01
C GLY A 8 2.68 22.19 22.05
N LEU A 9 2.84 22.92 20.94
CA LEU A 9 3.61 24.16 20.91
C LEU A 9 2.96 25.32 21.69
N ILE A 10 1.63 25.32 21.80
CA ILE A 10 0.89 26.36 22.52
C ILE A 10 0.84 26.08 24.03
N MET A 11 0.78 24.81 24.44
CA MET A 11 0.62 24.43 25.86
C MET A 11 1.91 24.11 26.61
N LEU A 12 2.98 23.70 25.92
CA LEU A 12 4.15 23.11 26.55
C LEU A 12 5.36 24.05 26.56
N SER A 13 6.07 24.09 27.69
CA SER A 13 7.30 24.88 27.85
C SER A 13 8.46 24.32 27.00
N GLY A 14 9.36 25.20 26.55
CA GLY A 14 10.35 24.94 25.48
C GLY A 14 11.04 23.56 25.47
N PRO A 15 11.62 23.07 26.59
CA PRO A 15 12.28 21.76 26.61
C PRO A 15 11.32 20.59 26.38
N GLN A 16 10.10 20.68 26.92
CA GLN A 16 9.10 19.63 26.81
C GLN A 16 8.53 19.53 25.39
N ALA A 17 8.39 20.67 24.69
CA ALA A 17 7.94 20.70 23.30
C ALA A 17 8.90 19.96 22.36
N ILE A 18 10.21 20.09 22.59
CA ILE A 18 11.25 19.39 21.81
C ILE A 18 11.14 17.87 22.02
N VAL A 19 10.94 17.42 23.26
CA VAL A 19 10.75 16.00 23.59
C VAL A 19 9.49 15.44 22.92
N LEU A 20 8.38 16.18 22.97
CA LEU A 20 7.12 15.77 22.33
C LEU A 20 7.29 15.60 20.81
N ILE A 21 7.93 16.58 20.15
CA ILE A 21 8.21 16.52 18.72
C ILE A 21 9.08 15.32 18.38
N LEU A 22 10.15 15.07 19.14
CA LEU A 22 11.01 13.91 18.97
C LEU A 22 10.24 12.59 19.09
N VAL A 23 9.43 12.44 20.13
CA VAL A 23 8.59 11.24 20.32
C VAL A 23 7.62 11.05 19.17
N LEU A 24 6.97 12.12 18.69
CA LEU A 24 6.03 12.07 17.57
C LEU A 24 6.71 11.67 16.26
N VAL A 25 7.89 12.21 15.98
CA VAL A 25 8.68 11.88 14.79
C VAL A 25 9.16 10.43 14.83
N VAL A 26 9.67 9.98 15.98
CA VAL A 26 10.11 8.59 16.17
C VAL A 26 8.92 7.63 16.03
N ASN A 27 7.79 7.95 16.66
CA ASN A 27 6.58 7.14 16.52
C ASN A 27 6.11 7.08 15.06
N GLN A 28 6.08 8.22 14.34
CA GLN A 28 5.74 8.25 12.92
C GLN A 28 6.66 7.40 12.06
N GLN A 29 7.98 7.49 12.28
CA GLN A 29 8.95 6.67 11.57
C GLN A 29 8.77 5.20 11.88
N ALA A 30 8.55 4.83 13.14
CA ALA A 30 8.28 3.45 13.52
C ALA A 30 6.99 2.93 12.85
N TRP A 31 5.91 3.70 12.88
CA TRP A 31 4.65 3.30 12.25
C TRP A 31 4.77 3.18 10.73
N GLY A 32 5.27 4.21 10.05
CA GLY A 32 5.35 4.23 8.58
C GLY A 32 6.45 3.36 7.98
N ALA A 33 7.59 3.20 8.66
CA ALA A 33 8.73 2.45 8.12
C ALA A 33 8.78 1.00 8.58
N VAL A 34 8.15 0.65 9.71
CA VAL A 34 8.30 -0.69 10.33
C VAL A 34 6.96 -1.38 10.50
N VAL A 35 5.94 -0.70 11.02
CA VAL A 35 4.65 -1.34 11.34
C VAL A 35 3.81 -1.51 10.08
N GLU A 36 3.65 -0.46 9.27
CA GLU A 36 2.90 -0.50 8.02
C GLU A 36 3.42 -1.56 7.04
N PRO A 37 4.72 -1.65 6.70
CA PRO A 37 5.19 -2.67 5.76
C PRO A 37 5.11 -4.10 6.32
N GLN A 38 5.29 -4.29 7.63
CA GLN A 38 5.15 -5.62 8.24
C GLN A 38 3.70 -6.10 8.29
N LEU A 39 2.73 -5.22 8.55
CA LEU A 39 1.31 -5.56 8.45
C LEU A 39 0.83 -5.66 7.00
N ALA A 40 1.31 -4.77 6.12
CA ALA A 40 0.92 -4.75 4.73
C ALA A 40 1.46 -5.96 3.95
N GLY A 41 2.52 -6.61 4.43
CA GLY A 41 2.88 -8.02 4.20
C GLY A 41 3.03 -8.53 2.75
N GLN A 42 2.75 -7.73 1.73
CA GLN A 42 2.44 -8.25 0.41
C GLN A 42 3.43 -7.72 -0.62
N ARG A 43 4.38 -8.59 -0.99
CA ARG A 43 4.97 -8.52 -2.33
C ARG A 43 3.86 -8.90 -3.29
N LEU A 44 3.30 -7.90 -3.93
CA LEU A 44 2.23 -8.12 -4.86
C LEU A 44 2.82 -8.67 -6.15
N ASP A 45 2.74 -9.99 -6.31
CA ASP A 45 3.29 -10.68 -7.47
C ASP A 45 2.37 -10.49 -8.68
N ILE A 46 2.44 -9.32 -9.32
CA ILE A 46 1.69 -8.99 -10.54
C ILE A 46 2.67 -8.79 -11.69
N SER A 47 2.38 -9.43 -12.83
CA SER A 47 3.12 -9.22 -14.07
C SER A 47 3.15 -7.74 -14.48
N PRO A 48 4.32 -7.11 -14.72
CA PRO A 48 4.44 -5.70 -15.09
C PRO A 48 3.75 -5.43 -16.42
N ILE A 49 3.70 -6.43 -17.30
CA ILE A 49 2.99 -6.37 -18.57
C ILE A 49 1.48 -6.25 -18.31
N VAL A 50 0.94 -7.09 -17.42
CA VAL A 50 -0.49 -7.03 -17.02
C VAL A 50 -0.80 -5.70 -16.36
N LEU A 51 0.07 -5.23 -15.47
CA LEU A 51 -0.08 -3.94 -14.80
C LEU A 51 -0.08 -2.79 -15.81
N LEU A 52 0.85 -2.78 -16.77
CA LEU A 52 0.91 -1.82 -17.87
C LEU A 52 -0.37 -1.81 -18.70
N LEU A 53 -0.89 -2.98 -19.06
CA LEU A 53 -2.14 -3.10 -19.80
C LEU A 53 -3.33 -2.56 -19.01
N LEU A 54 -3.42 -2.88 -17.71
CA LEU A 54 -4.51 -2.41 -16.85
C LEU A 54 -4.46 -0.90 -16.66
N VAL A 55 -3.27 -0.35 -16.40
CA VAL A 55 -3.03 1.10 -16.26
C VAL A 55 -3.29 1.82 -17.58
N ALA A 56 -2.90 1.25 -18.72
CA ALA A 56 -3.19 1.83 -20.03
C ALA A 56 -4.68 1.83 -20.35
N PHE A 57 -5.39 0.73 -20.03
CA PHE A 57 -6.84 0.65 -20.21
C PHE A 57 -7.57 1.68 -19.33
N TRP A 58 -7.24 1.74 -18.04
CA TRP A 58 -7.87 2.70 -17.12
C TRP A 58 -7.46 4.14 -17.44
N GLY A 59 -6.21 4.35 -17.85
CA GLY A 59 -5.69 5.62 -18.31
C GLY A 59 -6.38 6.14 -19.56
N TRP A 60 -6.72 5.25 -20.51
CA TRP A 60 -7.53 5.59 -21.66
C TRP A 60 -8.97 5.95 -21.27
N ALA A 61 -9.55 5.23 -20.30
CA ALA A 61 -10.92 5.46 -19.88
C ALA A 61 -11.11 6.82 -19.19
N TRP A 62 -10.28 7.14 -18.18
CA TRP A 62 -10.51 8.28 -17.26
C TRP A 62 -9.30 9.24 -17.18
N GLY A 63 -8.30 9.09 -18.07
CA GLY A 63 -7.10 9.92 -18.11
C GLY A 63 -6.13 9.65 -16.95
N VAL A 64 -5.52 10.71 -16.42
CA VAL A 64 -4.50 10.62 -15.35
C VAL A 64 -5.05 9.97 -14.08
N MET A 65 -6.31 10.26 -13.72
CA MET A 65 -6.98 9.63 -12.57
C MET A 65 -7.07 8.10 -12.74
N GLY A 66 -7.35 7.63 -13.95
CA GLY A 66 -7.38 6.20 -14.26
C GLY A 66 -6.01 5.54 -14.10
N MET A 67 -4.93 6.19 -14.53
CA MET A 67 -3.59 5.63 -14.38
C MET A 67 -3.19 5.45 -12.89
N VAL A 68 -3.55 6.40 -12.04
CA VAL A 68 -3.30 6.32 -10.58
C VAL A 68 -4.09 5.17 -9.96
N LEU A 69 -5.34 4.98 -10.40
CA LEU A 69 -6.21 3.92 -9.90
C LEU A 69 -5.91 2.54 -10.51
N GLY A 70 -5.28 2.46 -11.67
CA GLY A 70 -5.02 1.21 -12.39
C GLY A 70 -4.17 0.24 -11.58
N VAL A 71 -3.17 0.75 -10.86
CA VAL A 71 -2.33 -0.07 -9.97
C VAL A 71 -3.12 -0.67 -8.81
N PRO A 72 -3.79 0.10 -7.92
CA PRO A 72 -4.58 -0.46 -6.82
C PRO A 72 -5.75 -1.34 -7.29
N LEU A 73 -6.36 -1.05 -8.43
CA LEU A 73 -7.39 -1.94 -9.01
C LEU A 73 -6.82 -3.29 -9.45
N ALA A 74 -5.63 -3.31 -10.06
CA ALA A 74 -4.95 -4.56 -10.41
C ALA A 74 -4.72 -5.43 -9.17
N VAL A 75 -4.36 -4.79 -8.06
CA VAL A 75 -4.14 -5.45 -6.77
C VAL A 75 -5.40 -6.11 -6.25
N ILE A 76 -6.49 -5.33 -6.16
CA ILE A 76 -7.77 -5.80 -5.65
C ILE A 76 -8.29 -6.94 -6.53
N MET A 77 -8.16 -6.80 -7.85
CA MET A 77 -8.55 -7.84 -8.80
C MET A 77 -7.76 -9.13 -8.55
N LYS A 78 -6.43 -9.09 -8.46
CA LYS A 78 -5.63 -10.29 -8.18
C LYS A 78 -6.06 -10.96 -6.87
N ILE A 79 -6.18 -10.20 -5.79
CA ILE A 79 -6.58 -10.74 -4.46
C ILE A 79 -7.97 -11.37 -4.55
N ALA A 80 -8.91 -10.73 -5.23
CA ALA A 80 -10.26 -11.27 -5.43
C ALA A 80 -10.23 -12.60 -6.21
N LEU A 81 -9.46 -12.69 -7.30
CA LEU A 81 -9.34 -13.95 -8.05
C LEU A 81 -8.58 -15.03 -7.26
N GLU A 82 -7.68 -14.65 -6.36
CA GLU A 82 -6.92 -15.58 -5.50
C GLU A 82 -7.78 -16.16 -4.36
N SER A 83 -8.84 -15.46 -3.96
CA SER A 83 -9.73 -15.89 -2.87
C SER A 83 -10.65 -17.08 -3.19
N ASP A 84 -10.93 -17.36 -4.47
CA ASP A 84 -11.73 -18.52 -4.89
C ASP A 84 -10.85 -19.56 -5.62
N PRO A 85 -10.85 -20.84 -5.19
CA PRO A 85 -10.13 -21.93 -5.85
C PRO A 85 -10.42 -22.07 -7.35
N ARG A 86 -11.60 -21.67 -7.82
CA ARG A 86 -11.99 -21.75 -9.24
C ARG A 86 -11.31 -20.68 -10.09
N THR A 87 -11.02 -19.52 -9.53
CA THR A 87 -10.39 -18.36 -10.21
C THR A 87 -8.89 -18.25 -9.94
N ARG A 88 -8.36 -19.01 -8.98
CA ARG A 88 -6.93 -19.15 -8.68
C ARG A 88 -6.03 -19.41 -9.91
N PRO A 89 -6.38 -20.27 -10.89
CA PRO A 89 -5.54 -20.46 -12.08
C PRO A 89 -5.42 -19.19 -12.94
N ILE A 90 -6.47 -18.35 -12.98
CA ILE A 90 -6.42 -17.06 -13.69
C ILE A 90 -5.52 -16.08 -12.92
N ALA A 91 -5.58 -16.07 -11.59
CA ALA A 91 -4.68 -15.25 -10.76
C ALA A 91 -3.19 -15.61 -10.97
N LEU A 92 -2.88 -16.91 -11.04
CA LEU A 92 -1.53 -17.42 -11.32
C LEU A 92 -0.99 -16.96 -12.68
N LEU A 93 -1.83 -16.91 -13.72
CA LEU A 93 -1.44 -16.39 -15.03
C LEU A 93 -1.13 -14.88 -15.02
N LEU A 94 -1.68 -14.14 -14.07
CA LEU A 94 -1.42 -12.71 -13.88
C LEU A 94 -0.18 -12.43 -13.00
N SER A 95 0.44 -13.49 -12.44
CA SER A 95 1.60 -13.41 -11.54
C SER A 95 2.92 -13.40 -12.31
N GLN A 96 4.00 -12.79 -11.79
CA GLN A 96 5.33 -12.87 -12.42
C GLN A 96 6.02 -14.20 -12.14
N ASP A 97 5.87 -14.70 -10.92
CA ASP A 97 6.56 -15.89 -10.46
C ASP A 97 5.49 -16.90 -9.99
N PRO A 98 5.13 -17.92 -10.80
CA PRO A 98 4.11 -18.88 -10.44
C PRO A 98 4.66 -19.83 -9.35
N LYS A 99 4.92 -19.30 -8.17
CA LYS A 99 5.12 -20.10 -6.98
C LYS A 99 3.74 -20.60 -6.58
N PRO A 100 3.54 -21.92 -6.51
CA PRO A 100 2.36 -22.45 -5.84
C PRO A 100 2.36 -21.83 -4.45
N VAL A 101 1.26 -21.17 -4.06
CA VAL A 101 1.04 -20.87 -2.65
C VAL A 101 1.00 -22.24 -1.98
N GLU A 102 2.13 -22.63 -1.36
CA GLU A 102 2.21 -23.81 -0.52
C GLU A 102 1.13 -23.63 0.54
N GLU A 103 0.14 -24.51 0.47
CA GLU A 103 -0.90 -24.66 1.47
C GLU A 103 -0.20 -25.20 2.73
N GLU A 104 0.11 -24.32 3.67
CA GLU A 104 0.27 -24.67 5.09
C GLU A 104 -1.07 -24.54 5.81
#